data_AF-A0A2E1BPD4-F1
#
_entry.id   AF-A0A2E1BPD4-F1
#
_cell.length_a   1.000
_cell.length_b   1.000
_cell.length_c   1.000
_cell.angle_alpha   90.00
_cell.angle_beta   90.00
_cell.angle_gamma   90.00
#
_symmetry.space_group_name_H-M   'P 1'
#
loop_
_entity.id
_entity.type
_entity.pdbx_description
1 polymer ?
#
loop_
_entity_poly.entity_id
_entity_poly.type
_entity_poly.pdbx_seq_one_letter_code
_entity_poly.pdbx_strand_id
1 'polypeptide(L)'
;MENSVEKYERATKRVKELKGFYNHIKIFVVFNGFFYLVRSGFLHQFLADDFPIRPEYFEWVHTNVLIWGLILVAHALITYRNKFPFVKRWEARQIQKYMEKEEQENKKYR
;
A
#
# COMPACT_ATOMS: atom_id res chain seq x y z
N MET A 1 31.15 -16.64 -6.06
CA MET A 1 31.11 -15.16 -6.01
C MET A 1 29.78 -14.73 -6.58
N GLU A 2 28.93 -14.11 -5.76
CA GLU A 2 27.60 -13.65 -6.18
C GLU A 2 27.75 -12.62 -7.32
N ASN A 3 27.10 -12.85 -8.46
CA ASN A 3 27.35 -12.14 -9.71
C ASN A 3 26.93 -10.66 -9.57
N SER A 4 27.76 -9.71 -10.01
CA SER A 4 27.47 -8.26 -9.90
C SER A 4 26.15 -7.90 -10.59
N VAL A 5 25.78 -8.65 -11.63
CA VAL A 5 24.49 -8.55 -12.34
C VAL A 5 23.31 -8.87 -11.42
N GLU A 6 23.37 -9.96 -10.63
CA GLU A 6 22.29 -10.33 -9.69
C GLU A 6 22.11 -9.31 -8.56
N LYS A 7 23.21 -8.68 -8.11
CA LYS A 7 23.13 -7.59 -7.12
C LYS A 7 22.45 -6.35 -7.69
N TYR A 8 22.81 -5.99 -8.93
CA TYR A 8 22.21 -4.85 -9.63
C TYR A 8 20.71 -5.07 -9.91
N GLU A 9 20.33 -6.27 -10.33
CA GLU A 9 18.93 -6.61 -10.63
C GLU A 9 18.04 -6.60 -9.37
N ARG A 10 18.55 -7.13 -8.24
CA ARG A 10 17.84 -7.05 -6.95
C ARG A 10 17.70 -5.61 -6.46
N ALA A 11 18.73 -4.79 -6.63
CA ALA A 11 18.69 -3.38 -6.24
C ALA A 11 17.69 -2.58 -7.10
N THR A 12 17.67 -2.79 -8.42
CA THR A 12 16.72 -2.12 -9.33
C THR A 12 15.28 -2.55 -9.09
N LYS A 13 15.02 -3.84 -8.85
CA LYS A 13 13.69 -4.32 -8.45
C LYS A 13 13.20 -3.63 -7.18
N ARG A 14 14.09 -3.49 -6.19
CA ARG A 14 13.81 -2.76 -4.94
C ARG A 14 13.47 -1.30 -5.15
N VAL A 15 14.25 -0.60 -5.97
CA VAL A 15 13.97 0.82 -6.29
C VAL A 15 12.62 0.96 -6.98
N LYS A 16 12.26 0.04 -7.88
CA LYS A 16 10.97 0.04 -8.57
C LYS A 16 9.79 -0.17 -7.59
N GLU A 17 9.92 -1.11 -6.66
CA GLU A 17 8.93 -1.35 -5.59
C GLU A 17 8.75 -0.11 -4.70
N LEU A 18 9.85 0.51 -4.26
CA LEU A 18 9.79 1.74 -3.47
C LEU A 18 9.14 2.89 -4.25
N LYS A 19 9.53 3.09 -5.52
CA LYS A 19 8.96 4.14 -6.38
C LYS A 19 7.45 3.96 -6.54
N GLY A 20 6.97 2.72 -6.69
CA GLY A 20 5.55 2.39 -6.71
C GLY A 20 4.84 2.78 -5.41
N PHE A 21 5.42 2.46 -4.26
CA PHE A 21 4.86 2.82 -2.95
C PHE A 21 4.80 4.34 -2.74
N TYR A 22 5.87 5.08 -3.06
CA TYR A 22 5.87 6.54 -2.98
C TYR A 22 4.82 7.17 -3.91
N ASN A 23 4.56 6.58 -5.07
CA ASN A 23 3.51 7.06 -5.95
C ASN A 23 2.11 6.92 -5.31
N HIS A 24 1.85 5.81 -4.63
CA HIS A 24 0.59 5.61 -3.89
C HIS A 24 0.45 6.62 -2.74
N ILE A 25 1.51 6.90 -1.99
CA ILE A 25 1.50 7.95 -0.96
C ILE A 25 1.22 9.33 -1.58
N LYS A 26 1.89 9.66 -2.69
CA LYS A 26 1.66 10.96 -3.37
C LYS A 26 0.21 11.13 -3.78
N ILE A 27 -0.37 10.13 -4.44
CA ILE A 27 -1.78 10.16 -4.85
C ILE A 27 -2.66 10.30 -3.62
N PHE A 28 -2.44 9.50 -2.57
CA PHE A 28 -3.19 9.61 -1.33
C PHE A 28 -3.15 11.01 -0.72
N VAL A 29 -1.97 11.61 -0.56
CA VAL A 29 -1.82 12.96 0.03
C VAL A 29 -2.45 14.03 -0.84
N VAL A 30 -2.25 13.96 -2.17
CA VAL A 30 -2.80 14.96 -3.11
C VAL A 30 -4.32 14.91 -3.11
N PHE A 31 -4.93 13.73 -3.24
CA PHE A 31 -6.39 13.61 -3.28
C PHE A 31 -7.03 13.96 -1.93
N ASN A 32 -6.53 13.41 -0.83
CA ASN A 32 -7.09 13.71 0.50
C ASN A 32 -6.87 15.17 0.89
N GLY A 33 -5.70 15.73 0.59
CA GLY A 33 -5.41 17.15 0.77
C GLY A 33 -6.35 18.03 -0.06
N PHE A 34 -6.58 17.68 -1.33
CA PHE A 34 -7.53 18.38 -2.19
C PHE A 34 -8.95 18.33 -1.62
N PHE A 35 -9.46 17.16 -1.23
CA PHE A 35 -10.79 17.05 -0.61
C PHE A 35 -10.90 17.85 0.69
N TYR A 36 -9.85 17.88 1.51
CA TYR A 36 -9.83 18.67 2.73
C TYR A 36 -9.80 20.18 2.45
N LEU A 37 -9.07 20.63 1.42
CA LEU A 37 -9.05 22.02 0.98
C LEU A 37 -10.41 22.46 0.45
N VAL A 38 -11.09 21.63 -0.35
CA VAL A 38 -12.46 21.89 -0.80
C VAL A 38 -13.42 21.95 0.39
N ARG A 39 -13.36 20.99 1.32
CA ARG A 39 -14.15 20.97 2.56
C ARG A 39 -13.98 22.23 3.39
N SER A 40 -12.75 22.74 3.51
CA SER A 40 -12.41 23.90 4.34
C SER A 40 -12.96 25.22 3.81
N GLY A 41 -13.50 25.24 2.60
CA GLY A 41 -13.99 26.47 1.95
C GLY A 41 -12.87 27.36 1.41
N PHE A 42 -11.59 26.99 1.53
CA PHE A 42 -10.48 27.73 0.93
C PHE A 42 -10.64 27.90 -0.59
N LEU A 43 -11.24 26.90 -1.25
CA LEU A 43 -11.50 26.93 -2.69
C LEU A 43 -12.85 27.54 -3.07
N HIS A 44 -13.72 27.92 -2.11
CA HIS A 44 -15.03 28.53 -2.45
C HIS A 44 -14.87 29.79 -3.30
N GLN A 45 -13.85 30.62 -3.04
CA GLN A 45 -13.55 31.81 -3.83
C GLN A 45 -13.26 31.50 -5.32
N PHE A 46 -12.78 30.30 -5.62
CA PHE A 46 -12.39 29.87 -6.97
C PHE A 46 -13.42 28.94 -7.61
N LEU A 47 -14.49 28.56 -6.88
CA LEU A 47 -15.55 27.67 -7.33
C LEU A 47 -16.81 28.49 -7.63
N ALA A 48 -17.66 28.00 -8.53
CA ALA A 48 -18.92 28.65 -8.86
C ALA A 48 -19.88 28.67 -7.64
N ASP A 49 -20.69 29.71 -7.50
CA ASP A 49 -21.63 29.88 -6.36
C ASP A 49 -22.62 28.72 -6.21
N ASP A 50 -22.89 27.97 -7.28
CA ASP A 50 -23.78 26.81 -7.29
C ASP A 50 -23.09 25.47 -6.96
N PHE A 51 -21.80 25.49 -6.61
CA PHE A 51 -21.07 24.26 -6.30
C PHE A 51 -21.60 23.69 -4.97
N PRO A 52 -22.12 22.45 -4.94
CA PRO A 52 -22.75 21.89 -3.75
C PRO A 52 -21.71 21.47 -2.71
N ILE A 53 -21.10 22.44 -2.01
CA ILE A 53 -20.23 22.20 -0.87
C ILE A 53 -21.09 22.02 0.39
N ARG A 54 -22.01 21.04 0.36
CA ARG A 54 -22.70 20.66 1.60
C ARG A 54 -21.77 19.78 2.43
N PRO A 55 -21.62 20.05 3.73
CA PRO A 55 -20.82 19.24 4.65
C PRO A 55 -21.14 17.73 4.58
N GLU A 56 -22.40 17.39 4.34
CA GLU A 56 -22.93 16.02 4.20
C GLU A 56 -22.23 15.23 3.08
N TYR A 57 -21.87 15.89 1.97
CA TYR A 57 -21.16 15.24 0.85
C TYR A 57 -19.71 14.89 1.17
N PHE A 58 -19.16 15.33 2.29
CA PHE A 58 -17.77 15.06 2.66
C PHE A 58 -17.64 14.13 3.87
N GLU A 59 -18.74 13.67 4.47
CA GLU A 59 -18.68 12.74 5.60
C GLU A 59 -18.00 11.41 5.21
N TRP A 60 -18.22 10.95 3.97
CA TRP A 60 -17.58 9.74 3.44
C TRP A 60 -16.06 9.87 3.26
N VAL A 61 -15.50 11.09 3.24
CA VAL A 61 -14.06 11.33 3.08
C VAL A 61 -13.30 10.74 4.27
N HIS A 62 -13.82 10.84 5.49
CA HIS A 62 -13.18 10.22 6.65
C HIS A 62 -13.07 8.70 6.51
N THR A 63 -14.14 8.03 6.10
CA THR A 63 -14.14 6.60 5.83
C THR A 63 -13.19 6.24 4.68
N ASN A 64 -13.15 7.07 3.64
CA ASN A 64 -12.23 6.88 2.52
C ASN A 64 -10.76 6.98 2.97
N VAL A 65 -10.41 8.01 3.74
CA VAL A 65 -9.07 8.19 4.34
C VAL A 65 -8.69 6.97 5.17
N LEU A 66 -9.60 6.43 5.97
CA LEU A 66 -9.34 5.25 6.80
C LEU A 66 -9.06 4.00 5.96
N ILE A 67 -9.86 3.72 4.92
CA ILE A 67 -9.66 2.58 4.01
C ILE A 67 -8.32 2.72 3.27
N TRP A 68 -8.05 3.89 2.70
CA TRP A 68 -6.79 4.14 2.01
C TRP A 68 -5.59 4.11 2.95
N GLY A 69 -5.75 4.57 4.19
CA GLY A 69 -4.75 4.44 5.25
C GLY A 69 -4.40 2.98 5.52
N LEU A 70 -5.40 2.09 5.62
CA LEU A 70 -5.17 0.65 5.76
C LEU A 70 -4.44 0.06 4.54
N ILE A 71 -4.83 0.45 3.32
CA ILE A 71 -4.17 0.01 2.08
C ILE A 71 -2.70 0.46 2.05
N LEU A 72 -2.40 1.70 2.48
CA LEU A 72 -1.04 2.22 2.57
C LEU A 72 -0.22 1.48 3.63
N VAL A 73 -0.79 1.19 4.79
CA VAL A 73 -0.13 0.39 5.83
C VAL A 73 0.19 -1.01 5.32
N ALA A 74 -0.76 -1.67 4.66
CA ALA A 74 -0.54 -2.98 4.04
C ALA A 74 0.58 -2.92 2.98
N HIS A 75 0.55 -1.93 2.09
CA HIS A 75 1.62 -1.73 1.10
C HIS A 75 2.98 -1.45 1.75
N ALA A 76 3.01 -0.66 2.82
CA ALA A 76 4.24 -0.40 3.56
C ALA A 76 4.81 -1.69 4.15
N LEU A 77 3.97 -2.54 4.75
CA LEU A 77 4.39 -3.85 5.28
C LEU A 77 4.99 -4.74 4.18
N ILE A 78 4.40 -4.73 2.99
CA ILE A 78 4.90 -5.51 1.83
C ILE A 78 6.22 -4.95 1.32
N THR A 79 6.31 -3.64 1.05
CA THR A 79 7.52 -2.99 0.52
C THR A 79 8.68 -3.09 1.51
N TYR A 80 8.41 -2.93 2.81
CA TYR A 80 9.40 -2.99 3.89
C TYR A 80 9.54 -4.37 4.53
N ARG A 81 9.02 -5.45 3.93
CA ARG A 81 9.11 -6.82 4.48
C ARG A 81 10.52 -7.26 4.89
N ASN A 82 11.56 -6.76 4.19
CA ASN A 82 12.95 -7.08 4.52
C ASN A 82 13.49 -6.30 5.73
N LYS A 83 12.92 -5.13 6.06
CA LYS A 83 13.33 -4.36 7.24
C LYS A 83 12.67 -4.86 8.51
N PHE A 84 11.53 -5.54 8.41
CA PHE A 84 10.81 -6.08 9.57
C PHE A 84 11.10 -7.58 9.76
N PRO A 85 11.96 -7.96 10.74
CA PRO A 85 12.33 -9.36 10.96
C PRO A 85 11.13 -10.25 11.35
N PHE A 86 10.09 -9.68 11.97
CA PHE A 86 8.85 -10.39 12.29
C PHE A 86 8.09 -10.85 11.04
N VAL A 87 7.99 -9.99 10.02
CA VAL A 87 7.31 -10.30 8.75
C VAL A 87 8.04 -11.43 8.02
N LYS A 88 9.36 -11.34 7.93
CA LYS A 88 10.19 -12.39 7.31
C LYS A 88 10.03 -13.75 8.01
N ARG A 89 9.98 -13.77 9.35
CA ARG A 89 9.75 -15.00 10.14
C ARG A 89 8.34 -15.54 9.92
N TRP A 90 7.34 -14.67 9.86
CA TRP A 90 5.96 -15.08 9.58
C TRP A 90 5.82 -15.67 8.17
N GLU A 91 6.40 -15.03 7.16
CA GLU A 91 6.39 -15.48 5.76
C GLU A 91 7.06 -16.86 5.63
N ALA A 92 8.23 -17.05 6.23
CA ALA A 92 8.92 -18.34 6.26
C ALA A 92 8.07 -19.46 6.89
N ARG A 93 7.35 -19.16 8.00
CA ARG A 93 6.45 -20.14 8.63
C ARG A 93 5.26 -20.49 7.76
N GLN A 94 4.69 -19.54 7.02
CA GLN A 94 3.57 -19.82 6.11
C GLN A 94 4.04 -20.69 4.95
N ILE A 95 5.17 -20.36 4.32
CA ILE A 95 5.75 -21.17 3.24
C ILE A 95 5.98 -22.61 3.72
N GLN A 96 6.58 -22.80 4.90
CA GLN A 96 6.80 -24.12 5.48
C GLN A 96 5.47 -24.89 5.66
N LYS A 97 4.41 -24.24 6.15
CA LYS A 97 3.08 -24.85 6.29
C LYS A 97 2.47 -25.29 4.95
N TYR A 98 2.67 -24.50 3.89
CA TYR A 98 2.17 -24.86 2.56
C TYR A 98 2.95 -26.04 1.98
N MET A 99 4.28 -26.05 2.11
CA MET A 99 5.14 -27.17 1.69
C MET A 99 4.78 -28.47 2.41
N GLU A 100 4.57 -28.42 3.73
CA GLU A 100 4.15 -29.58 4.52
C GLU A 100 2.78 -30.11 4.11
N LYS A 101 1.84 -29.21 3.76
CA LYS A 101 0.52 -29.60 3.23
C LYS A 101 0.63 -30.27 1.87
N GLU A 102 1.42 -29.70 0.95
CA GLU A 102 1.65 -30.32 -0.37
C GLU A 102 2.32 -31.69 -0.23
N GLU A 103 3.30 -31.85 0.66
CA GLU A 103 3.94 -33.14 0.90
C GLU A 103 2.97 -34.18 1.48
N GLN A 104 2.05 -33.76 2.38
CA GLN A 104 1.01 -34.64 2.91
C GLN A 104 -0.04 -35.03 1.85
N GLU A 105 -0.46 -34.09 1.00
CA GLU A 105 -1.37 -34.39 -0.11
C GLU A 105 -0.72 -35.35 -1.11
N ASN A 106 0.53 -35.11 -1.49
CA ASN A 106 1.26 -35.96 -2.43
C ASN A 106 1.50 -37.38 -1.88
N LYS A 107 1.66 -37.54 -0.55
CA LYS A 107 1.69 -38.84 0.13
C LYS A 107 0.34 -39.55 0.20
N LYS A 108 -0.78 -38.81 0.12
CA LYS A 108 -2.14 -39.36 0.16
C LYS A 108 -2.59 -39.95 -1.18
N TYR A 109 -2.03 -39.45 -2.29
CA TYR A 109 -2.35 -39.88 -3.66
C TYR A 109 -1.31 -40.85 -4.25
N ARG A 110 -0.37 -41.34 -3.44
CA ARG A 110 0.68 -42.29 -3.82
C ARG A 110 0.53 -43.58 -3.02
#